data_AF-A0A183FG07-F1
#
_entry.id   AF-A0A183FG07-F1
#
_cell.length_a   1.000
_cell.length_b   1.000
_cell.length_c   1.000
_cell.angle_alpha   90.00
_cell.angle_beta   90.00
_cell.angle_gamma   90.00
#
_symmetry.space_group_name_H-M   'P 1'
#
loop_
_entity.id
_entity.type
_entity.pdbx_description
1 polymer ?
#
loop_
_entity_poly.entity_id
_entity_poly.type
_entity_poly.pdbx_seq_one_letter_code
_entity_poly.pdbx_strand_id
1 'polypeptide(L)'
;MVNYRLNMRYYKDTMNPKKPGRAYSLGGRYQVAENIRASRFVFYTVLWVGLLNMTSTLSLIVDNFNVTMFWRNMAVLSFNYSVLVYGIVIPVVMYWHNEKWKAELKYLLTKFRTTGKPKLDFISVKSTLGAETHVEPQLHAGLYFDMLRKDWS
;
A
#
# COMPACT_ATOMS: atom_id res chain seq x y z
N MET A 1 -7.21 -8.11 -15.90
CA MET A 1 -8.42 -7.38 -16.40
C MET A 1 -9.73 -8.10 -16.04
N VAL A 2 -9.80 -9.43 -16.20
CA VAL A 2 -10.99 -10.24 -15.86
C VAL A 2 -11.37 -10.11 -14.38
N ASN A 3 -10.42 -10.26 -13.44
CA ASN A 3 -10.68 -10.12 -12.00
C ASN A 3 -11.24 -8.75 -11.59
N TYR A 4 -10.72 -7.65 -12.15
CA TYR A 4 -11.26 -6.31 -11.87
C TYR A 4 -12.70 -6.17 -12.37
N ARG A 5 -12.99 -6.63 -13.60
CA ARG A 5 -14.36 -6.58 -14.16
C ARG A 5 -15.31 -7.48 -13.37
N LEU A 6 -14.86 -8.65 -12.93
CA LEU A 6 -15.64 -9.58 -12.11
C LEU A 6 -15.95 -8.96 -10.74
N ASN A 7 -14.92 -8.48 -10.02
CA ASN A 7 -15.07 -7.83 -8.72
C ASN A 7 -15.92 -6.56 -8.80
N MET A 8 -15.80 -5.77 -9.87
CA MET A 8 -16.61 -4.56 -10.08
C MET A 8 -18.08 -4.87 -10.38
N ARG A 9 -18.35 -5.89 -11.22
CA ARG A 9 -19.71 -6.36 -11.47
C ARG A 9 -20.34 -6.87 -10.18
N TYR A 10 -19.59 -7.67 -9.44
CA TYR A 10 -20.02 -8.21 -8.15
C TYR A 10 -20.30 -7.11 -7.13
N TYR A 11 -19.43 -6.10 -7.03
CA TYR A 11 -19.65 -4.92 -6.19
C TYR A 11 -20.94 -4.16 -6.57
N LYS A 12 -21.15 -3.87 -7.87
CA LYS A 12 -22.36 -3.18 -8.36
C LYS A 12 -23.64 -3.98 -8.14
N ASP A 13 -23.58 -5.30 -8.32
CA ASP A 13 -24.70 -6.19 -8.06
C ASP A 13 -25.09 -6.23 -6.58
N THR A 14 -24.12 -6.07 -5.67
CA THR A 14 -24.36 -6.04 -4.22
C THR A 14 -24.85 -4.69 -3.69
N MET A 15 -24.62 -3.60 -4.43
CA MET A 15 -25.05 -2.24 -4.06
C MET A 15 -26.44 -1.90 -4.61
N ASN A 16 -27.02 -2.78 -5.43
CA ASN A 16 -28.33 -2.60 -6.04
C ASN A 16 -29.44 -2.91 -5.01
N PRO A 17 -30.26 -1.93 -4.59
CA PRO A 17 -31.29 -2.13 -3.57
C PRO A 17 -32.44 -3.05 -4.04
N LYS A 18 -32.51 -3.39 -5.33
CA LYS A 18 -33.56 -4.24 -5.91
C LYS A 18 -33.35 -5.75 -5.73
N LYS A 19 -32.22 -6.20 -5.14
CA LYS A 19 -31.94 -7.62 -4.88
C LYS A 19 -32.07 -7.92 -3.38
N PRO A 20 -33.23 -8.40 -2.90
CA PRO A 20 -33.41 -8.74 -1.49
C PRO A 20 -32.69 -10.06 -1.20
N GLY A 21 -31.89 -10.10 -0.13
CA GLY A 21 -31.43 -11.39 0.44
C GLY A 21 -29.93 -11.65 0.52
N ARG A 22 -29.03 -10.68 0.26
CA ARG A 22 -27.61 -10.86 0.58
C ARG A 22 -27.12 -9.84 1.61
N ALA A 23 -27.32 -10.17 2.88
CA ALA A 23 -26.62 -9.55 4.00
C ALA A 23 -25.13 -9.91 3.89
N TYR A 24 -24.37 -9.07 3.20
CA TYR A 24 -22.93 -9.24 3.13
C TYR A 24 -22.30 -8.92 4.49
N SER A 25 -21.51 -9.85 5.02
CA SER A 25 -20.64 -9.58 6.17
C SER A 25 -19.72 -8.40 5.83
N LEU A 26 -19.49 -7.52 6.81
CA LEU A 26 -18.61 -6.35 6.70
C LEU A 26 -17.24 -6.73 6.11
N GLY A 27 -16.72 -7.90 6.49
CA GLY A 27 -15.45 -8.43 5.99
C GLY A 27 -15.45 -8.77 4.50
N GLY A 28 -16.58 -9.26 3.96
CA GLY A 28 -16.69 -9.57 2.53
C GLY A 28 -16.66 -8.31 1.66
N ARG A 29 -17.26 -7.21 2.13
CA ARG A 29 -17.19 -5.90 1.44
C ARG A 29 -15.77 -5.33 1.47
N TYR A 30 -15.08 -5.47 2.61
CA TYR A 30 -13.69 -5.03 2.76
C TYR A 30 -12.76 -5.78 1.81
N GLN A 31 -12.83 -7.11 1.76
CA GLN A 31 -11.99 -7.94 0.88
C GLN A 31 -12.19 -7.61 -0.60
N VAL A 32 -13.43 -7.39 -1.05
CA VAL A 32 -13.71 -7.01 -2.44
C VAL A 32 -13.17 -5.62 -2.75
N ALA A 33 -13.34 -4.65 -1.85
CA ALA A 33 -12.80 -3.30 -2.01
C ALA A 33 -11.26 -3.29 -2.06
N GLU A 34 -10.62 -4.07 -1.18
CA GLU A 34 -9.16 -4.22 -1.14
C GLU A 34 -8.62 -4.86 -2.42
N ASN A 35 -9.25 -5.93 -2.90
CA ASN A 35 -8.87 -6.56 -4.17
C ASN A 35 -9.02 -5.62 -5.38
N ILE A 36 -10.08 -4.80 -5.42
CA ILE A 36 -10.25 -3.80 -6.49
C ILE A 36 -9.12 -2.76 -6.41
N ARG A 37 -8.78 -2.27 -5.22
CA ARG A 37 -7.69 -1.32 -5.00
C ARG A 37 -6.34 -1.90 -5.43
N ALA A 38 -6.03 -3.14 -5.04
CA ALA A 38 -4.79 -3.83 -5.39
C ALA A 38 -4.71 -4.08 -6.91
N SER A 39 -5.79 -4.56 -7.53
CA SER A 39 -5.81 -4.81 -8.97
C SER A 39 -5.63 -3.53 -9.79
N ARG A 40 -6.18 -2.40 -9.33
CA ARG A 40 -5.99 -1.09 -9.96
C ARG A 40 -4.54 -0.59 -9.83
N PHE A 41 -3.92 -0.77 -8.67
CA PHE A 41 -2.51 -0.45 -8.45
C PHE A 41 -1.61 -1.24 -9.41
N VAL A 42 -1.74 -2.57 -9.45
CA VAL A 42 -0.94 -3.43 -10.33
C VAL A 42 -1.12 -3.03 -11.79
N PHE A 43 -2.36 -2.71 -12.21
CA PHE A 43 -2.61 -2.26 -13.57
C PHE A 43 -1.87 -0.98 -13.93
N TYR A 44 -1.95 0.06 -13.09
CA TYR A 44 -1.23 1.30 -13.35
C TYR A 44 0.28 1.09 -13.35
N THR A 45 0.81 0.30 -12.42
CA THR A 45 2.24 -0.02 -12.39
C THR A 45 2.70 -0.71 -13.67
N VAL A 46 1.98 -1.73 -14.14
CA VAL A 46 2.29 -2.43 -15.39
C VAL A 46 2.20 -1.50 -16.60
N LEU A 47 1.21 -0.59 -16.62
CA LEU A 47 1.08 0.41 -17.69
C LEU A 47 2.30 1.34 -17.74
N TRP A 48 2.75 1.84 -16.59
CA TRP A 48 3.95 2.68 -16.50
C TRP A 48 5.24 1.94 -16.90
N VAL A 49 5.40 0.68 -16.49
CA VAL A 49 6.52 -0.18 -16.94
C VAL A 49 6.49 -0.36 -18.46
N GLY A 50 5.30 -0.61 -19.02
CA GLY A 50 5.11 -0.77 -20.46
C GLY A 50 5.48 0.50 -21.24
N LEU A 51 5.06 1.67 -20.76
CA LEU A 51 5.43 2.96 -21.37
C LEU A 51 6.95 3.17 -21.38
N LEU A 52 7.63 2.86 -20.29
CA LEU A 52 9.10 2.96 -20.25
C LEU A 52 9.79 1.98 -21.20
N ASN A 53 9.32 0.74 -21.29
CA ASN A 53 9.88 -0.22 -22.23
C ASN A 53 9.68 0.24 -23.67
N MET A 54 8.52 0.84 -23.98
CA MET A 54 8.25 1.44 -25.30
C MET A 54 9.20 2.61 -25.60
N THR A 55 9.42 3.52 -24.65
CA THR A 55 10.37 4.63 -24.85
C THR A 55 11.80 4.14 -24.99
N SER A 56 12.21 3.13 -24.20
CA SER A 56 13.53 2.50 -24.33
C SER A 56 13.75 1.89 -25.70
N THR A 57 12.77 1.13 -26.20
CA THR A 57 12.84 0.51 -27.53
C THR A 57 12.86 1.57 -28.63
N LEU A 58 12.07 2.63 -28.49
CA LEU A 58 12.05 3.75 -29.44
C LEU A 58 13.40 4.47 -29.49
N SER A 59 14.04 4.70 -28.34
CA SER A 59 15.39 5.29 -28.28
C SER A 59 16.42 4.42 -28.99
N LEU A 60 16.33 3.09 -28.86
CA LEU A 60 17.23 2.13 -29.52
C LEU A 60 17.03 2.12 -31.06
N ILE A 61 15.80 2.27 -31.51
CA ILE A 61 15.46 2.39 -32.94
C ILE A 61 16.02 3.71 -33.51
N VAL A 62 15.83 4.83 -32.82
CA VAL A 62 16.35 6.15 -33.23
C VAL A 62 17.88 6.15 -33.32
N ASP A 63 18.55 5.40 -32.45
CA ASP A 63 20.01 5.27 -32.48
C ASP A 63 20.51 4.48 -33.72
N ASN A 64 19.74 3.49 -34.17
CA ASN A 64 20.04 2.72 -35.38
C ASN A 64 19.84 3.51 -36.68
N PHE A 65 18.95 4.51 -36.70
CA PHE A 65 18.79 5.37 -37.87
C PHE A 65 19.92 6.39 -37.95
N ASN A 66 20.32 6.75 -39.18
CA ASN A 66 21.36 7.76 -39.45
C ASN A 66 20.80 9.20 -39.27
N VAL A 67 20.27 9.47 -38.07
CA VAL A 67 19.64 10.74 -37.70
C VAL A 67 20.72 11.75 -37.29
N THR A 68 20.48 13.03 -37.55
CA THR A 68 21.36 14.12 -37.12
C THR A 68 21.62 14.10 -35.61
N MET A 69 22.86 14.42 -35.24
CA MET A 69 23.37 14.33 -33.86
C MET A 69 22.48 15.04 -32.82
N PHE A 70 21.83 16.12 -33.20
CA PHE A 70 20.88 16.86 -32.36
C PHE A 70 19.69 15.99 -31.90
N TRP A 71 19.09 15.23 -32.81
CA TRP A 71 17.92 14.40 -32.52
C TRP A 71 18.26 13.19 -31.64
N ARG A 72 19.45 12.61 -31.83
CA ARG A 72 19.96 11.54 -30.94
C ARG A 72 20.13 12.06 -29.52
N ASN A 73 20.75 13.23 -29.34
CA ASN A 73 20.92 13.84 -28.02
C ASN A 73 19.58 14.18 -27.35
N MET A 74 18.58 14.68 -28.10
CA MET A 74 17.23 14.91 -27.58
C MET A 74 16.51 13.62 -27.18
N ALA A 75 16.65 12.54 -27.96
CA ALA A 75 16.09 11.23 -27.63
C ALA A 75 16.71 10.65 -26.35
N VAL A 76 18.04 10.77 -26.19
CA VAL A 76 18.74 10.32 -24.98
C VAL A 76 18.34 11.16 -23.76
N LEU A 77 18.23 12.49 -23.91
CA LEU A 77 17.82 13.37 -22.82
C LEU A 77 16.38 13.06 -22.36
N SER A 78 15.45 12.93 -23.31
CA SER A 78 14.05 12.61 -23.01
C SER A 78 13.88 11.23 -22.39
N PHE A 79 14.66 10.23 -22.81
CA PHE A 79 14.69 8.91 -22.20
C PHE A 79 15.19 8.97 -20.75
N ASN A 80 16.34 9.60 -20.52
CA ASN A 80 16.89 9.77 -19.16
C ASN A 80 15.93 10.52 -18.24
N TYR A 81 15.29 11.58 -18.73
CA TYR A 81 14.27 12.30 -17.98
C TYR A 81 13.07 11.42 -17.63
N SER A 82 12.59 10.61 -18.58
CA SER A 82 11.48 9.67 -18.36
C SER A 82 11.82 8.62 -17.31
N VAL A 83 13.04 8.07 -17.32
CA VAL A 83 13.53 7.12 -16.32
C VAL A 83 13.61 7.78 -14.93
N LEU A 84 14.10 9.01 -14.85
CA LEU A 84 14.19 9.75 -13.58
C LEU A 84 12.80 10.03 -13.00
N VAL A 85 11.86 10.52 -13.82
CA VAL A 85 10.46 10.74 -13.41
C VAL A 85 9.84 9.44 -12.93
N TYR A 86 10.04 8.33 -13.65
CA TYR A 86 9.53 7.03 -13.24
C TYR A 86 10.12 6.55 -11.90
N GLY A 87 11.42 6.73 -11.70
CA GLY A 87 12.11 6.40 -10.45
C GLY A 87 11.53 7.14 -9.23
N ILE A 88 11.00 8.35 -9.43
CA ILE A 88 10.31 9.12 -8.38
C ILE A 88 8.83 8.71 -8.26
N VAL A 89 8.15 8.46 -9.37
CA VAL A 89 6.71 8.16 -9.37
C VAL A 89 6.40 6.80 -8.73
N ILE A 90 7.19 5.75 -8.97
CA ILE A 90 6.94 4.43 -8.36
C ILE A 90 6.88 4.48 -6.83
N PRO A 91 7.89 4.99 -6.10
CA PRO A 91 7.86 4.99 -4.64
C PRO A 91 6.70 5.84 -4.11
N VAL A 92 6.34 6.93 -4.79
CA VAL A 92 5.17 7.76 -4.43
C VAL A 92 3.86 6.97 -4.59
N VAL A 93 3.67 6.27 -5.71
CA VAL A 93 2.46 5.47 -5.97
C VAL A 93 2.39 4.29 -4.99
N MET A 94 3.53 3.64 -4.71
CA MET A 94 3.63 2.55 -3.74
C MET A 94 3.31 3.03 -2.32
N TYR A 95 3.81 4.20 -1.94
CA TYR A 95 3.46 4.86 -0.68
C TYR A 95 1.96 5.15 -0.59
N TRP A 96 1.33 5.64 -1.66
CA TRP A 96 -0.10 5.98 -1.64
C TRP A 96 -1.02 4.77 -1.50
N HIS A 97 -0.69 3.67 -2.18
CA HIS A 97 -1.54 2.49 -2.21
C HIS A 97 -1.35 1.56 -1.02
N ASN A 98 -0.19 1.56 -0.38
CA ASN A 98 0.13 0.60 0.66
C ASN A 98 0.12 1.28 2.04
N GLU A 99 -1.02 1.23 2.72
CA GLU A 99 -1.19 1.85 4.04
C GLU A 99 -0.26 1.25 5.10
N LYS A 100 0.12 -0.02 4.92
CA LYS A 100 1.17 -0.67 5.72
C LYS A 100 2.51 0.06 5.57
N TRP A 101 2.91 0.38 4.33
CA TRP A 101 4.11 1.19 4.08
C TRP A 101 4.01 2.59 4.64
N LYS A 102 2.82 3.22 4.61
CA LYS A 102 2.63 4.53 5.27
C LYS A 102 2.86 4.44 6.78
N ALA A 103 2.29 3.41 7.42
CA ALA A 103 2.45 3.19 8.85
C ALA A 103 3.91 2.90 9.21
N GLU A 104 4.59 2.08 8.40
CA GLU A 104 5.98 1.73 8.60
C GLU A 104 6.94 2.89 8.34
N LEU A 105 6.70 3.70 7.29
CA LEU A 105 7.43 4.95 7.08
C LEU A 105 7.19 5.93 8.23
N LYS A 106 5.96 6.07 8.73
CA LYS A 106 5.67 6.92 9.88
C LYS A 106 6.36 6.41 11.14
N TYR A 107 6.43 5.09 11.33
CA TYR A 107 7.19 4.47 12.41
C TYR A 107 8.69 4.75 12.27
N LEU A 108 9.27 4.56 11.09
CA LEU A 108 10.68 4.85 10.81
C LEU A 108 11.00 6.33 10.98
N LEU A 109 10.19 7.24 10.44
CA LEU A 109 10.31 8.69 10.63
C LEU A 109 10.24 9.07 12.10
N THR A 110 9.32 8.46 12.86
CA THR A 110 9.20 8.69 14.29
C THR A 110 10.43 8.16 15.02
N LYS A 111 10.93 6.98 14.67
CA LYS A 111 12.16 6.38 15.20
C LYS A 111 13.36 7.27 14.93
N PHE A 112 13.59 7.68 13.68
CA PHE A 112 14.63 8.63 13.29
C PHE A 112 14.54 9.96 14.04
N ARG A 113 13.33 10.42 14.34
CA ARG A 113 13.07 11.67 15.07
C ARG A 113 13.16 11.51 16.60
N THR A 114 13.12 10.27 17.12
CA THR A 114 13.20 9.95 18.56
C THR A 114 14.51 9.28 18.97
N THR A 115 15.44 8.98 18.06
CA THR A 115 16.79 8.48 18.37
C THR A 115 17.59 9.40 19.31
N GLY A 116 17.13 10.61 19.58
CA GLY A 116 17.70 11.52 20.58
C GLY A 116 17.03 11.51 21.97
N LYS A 117 16.00 10.70 22.23
CA LYS A 117 15.34 10.63 23.56
C LYS A 117 15.14 9.17 24.00
N PRO A 118 15.60 8.77 25.20
CA PRO A 118 15.36 7.43 25.71
C PRO A 118 13.85 7.27 25.96
N LYS A 119 13.24 6.29 25.30
CA LYS A 119 11.82 6.01 25.39
C LYS A 119 11.60 5.00 26.51
N LEU A 120 11.15 5.43 27.69
CA LEU A 120 10.52 4.52 28.65
C LEU A 120 9.13 4.18 28.09
N ASP A 121 9.01 3.01 27.48
CA ASP A 121 7.74 2.47 26.98
C ASP A 121 6.90 1.95 28.15
N PHE A 122 6.21 2.86 28.85
CA PHE A 122 5.06 2.49 29.66
C PHE A 122 3.80 2.55 28.81
N ILE A 123 3.23 1.39 28.51
CA ILE A 123 1.92 1.28 27.86
C ILE A 123 0.87 1.39 28.98
N SER A 124 0.15 2.51 29.02
CA SER A 124 -1.02 2.67 29.91
C SER A 124 -2.17 1.85 29.34
N VAL A 125 -2.62 0.84 30.07
CA VAL A 125 -3.83 0.08 29.73
C VAL A 125 -4.90 0.47 30.73
N LYS A 126 -6.06 0.89 30.23
CA LYS A 126 -7.23 1.20 31.05
C LYS A 126 -7.87 -0.12 31.49
N SER A 127 -7.83 -0.41 32.79
CA SER A 127 -8.49 -1.57 33.39
C SER A 127 -10.00 -1.53 33.14
N THR A 128 -10.67 -2.69 33.18
CA THR A 128 -12.13 -2.83 33.06
C THR A 128 -12.92 -2.15 34.19
N LEU A 129 -12.23 -1.68 35.24
CA LEU A 129 -12.78 -0.80 36.29
C LEU A 129 -12.45 0.70 36.09
N GLY A 130 -11.85 1.07 34.96
CA GLY A 130 -11.55 2.45 34.59
C GLY A 130 -10.25 3.02 35.14
N ALA A 131 -9.49 2.29 35.96
CA ALA A 131 -8.18 2.72 36.45
C ALA A 131 -7.05 2.38 35.46
N GLU A 132 -6.21 3.36 35.13
CA GLU A 132 -5.04 3.17 34.27
C GLU A 132 -3.91 2.51 35.06
N THR A 133 -3.50 1.32 34.65
CA THR A 133 -2.34 0.62 35.22
C THR A 133 -1.27 0.48 34.15
N HIS A 134 -0.10 1.07 34.42
CA HIS A 134 1.08 0.95 33.57
C HIS A 134 1.73 -0.42 33.82
N VAL A 135 1.75 -1.29 32.82
CA VAL A 135 2.36 -2.62 32.93
C VAL A 135 3.42 -2.82 31.87
N GLU A 136 4.52 -3.44 32.28
CA GLU A 136 5.68 -3.73 31.45
C GLU A 136 5.34 -4.74 30.35
N PRO A 137 5.80 -4.55 29.10
CA PRO A 137 5.36 -5.35 27.94
C PRO A 137 5.61 -6.86 28.07
N GLN A 138 6.63 -7.25 28.83
CA GLN A 138 7.01 -8.66 29.01
C GLN A 138 6.02 -9.43 29.88
N LEU A 139 5.35 -8.76 30.82
CA LEU A 139 4.34 -9.37 31.69
C LEU A 139 2.95 -9.43 31.04
N HIS A 140 2.75 -8.67 29.95
CA HIS A 140 1.43 -8.43 29.35
C HIS A 140 0.82 -9.69 28.73
N ALA A 141 1.63 -10.51 28.05
CA ALA A 141 1.14 -11.74 27.42
C ALA A 141 0.65 -12.74 28.47
N GLY A 142 1.40 -12.93 29.57
CA GLY A 142 1.02 -13.84 30.65
C GLY A 142 -0.29 -13.44 31.32
N LEU A 143 -0.45 -12.15 31.65
CA LEU A 143 -1.68 -11.62 32.26
C LEU A 143 -2.92 -11.78 31.37
N TYR A 144 -2.75 -11.65 30.05
CA TYR A 144 -3.84 -11.83 29.10
C TYR A 144 -4.31 -13.30 29.04
N PHE A 145 -3.37 -14.24 29.04
CA PHE A 145 -3.69 -15.68 29.07
C PHE A 145 -4.31 -16.11 30.41
N ASP A 146 -3.88 -15.53 31.53
CA ASP A 146 -4.50 -15.78 32.84
C ASP A 146 -5.93 -15.25 32.93
N MET A 147 -6.20 -14.05 32.37
CA MET A 147 -7.58 -13.53 32.29
C MET A 147 -8.48 -14.42 31.42
N LEU A 148 -8.00 -14.82 30.23
CA LEU A 148 -8.72 -15.74 29.35
C LEU A 148 -9.01 -17.08 30.02
N ARG A 149 -8.06 -17.62 30.78
CA ARG A 149 -8.22 -18.88 31.51
C ARG A 149 -9.25 -18.78 32.63
N LYS A 150 -9.35 -17.61 33.28
CA LYS A 150 -10.33 -17.34 34.33
C LYS A 150 -11.75 -17.16 33.79
N ASP A 151 -11.90 -16.60 32.59
CA ASP A 151 -13.20 -16.45 31.92
C ASP A 151 -13.73 -17.78 31.32
N TRP A 152 -12.87 -18.78 31.18
CA TRP A 152 -13.20 -20.12 30.66
C TRP A 152 -13.40 -21.20 31.74
N SER A 153 -13.23 -20.89 33.02
CA SER A 153 -13.59 -21.76 34.14
C SER A 153 -14.95 -21.38 34.72
#